data_AF-A0A8B7U286-F1
#
_entry.id   AF-A0A8B7U286-F1
#
_cell.length_a   1.000
_cell.length_b   1.000
_cell.length_c   1.000
_cell.angle_alpha   90.00
_cell.angle_beta   90.00
_cell.angle_gamma   90.00
#
_symmetry.space_group_name_H-M   'P 1'
#
loop_
_entity.id
_entity.type
_entity.pdbx_description
1 polymer ?
#
loop_
_entity_poly.entity_id
_entity_poly.type
_entity_poly.pdbx_seq_one_letter_code
_entity_poly.pdbx_strand_id
1 'polypeptide(L)'
;MNVATILATFVNCLHGSLQQDKMSPERRKLLMEHIFKLQEFCNSMVKLCIDGYEYAYLKAIVLFSPDHPGLENMEQIEKFQEKAYVEFQDYITRTYPDDTYRLSRLLLRLPALRLMNATITEELFFKGLIGNVRIDSVIPHILKMEPADYNSQIIGHSI
;
A
#
# COMPACT_ATOMS: atom_id res chain seq x y z
N MET A 1 -4.95 5.44 -8.70
CA MET A 1 -5.61 4.16 -8.33
C MET A 1 -6.89 4.52 -7.59
N ASN A 2 -8.06 4.26 -8.16
CA ASN A 2 -9.35 4.72 -7.60
C ASN A 2 -9.77 3.81 -6.44
N VAL A 3 -10.25 4.37 -5.33
CA VAL A 3 -10.81 3.60 -4.20
C VAL A 3 -11.95 2.69 -4.65
N ALA A 4 -12.71 3.09 -5.68
CA ALA A 4 -13.70 2.22 -6.30
C ALA A 4 -13.09 0.95 -6.90
N THR A 5 -11.88 1.03 -7.48
CA THR A 5 -11.15 -0.15 -7.99
C THR A 5 -10.70 -1.06 -6.86
N ILE A 6 -10.23 -0.49 -5.74
CA ILE A 6 -9.83 -1.24 -4.53
C ILE A 6 -11.05 -1.94 -3.91
N LEU A 7 -12.19 -1.25 -3.83
CA LEU A 7 -13.45 -1.82 -3.37
C LEU A 7 -13.96 -2.91 -4.33
N ALA A 8 -13.82 -2.72 -5.64
CA ALA A 8 -14.16 -3.75 -6.62
C ALA A 8 -13.25 -4.98 -6.51
N THR A 9 -11.94 -4.81 -6.27
CA THR A 9 -11.07 -5.95 -5.96
C THR A 9 -11.45 -6.61 -4.64
N PHE A 10 -11.87 -5.87 -3.60
CA PHE A 10 -12.41 -6.51 -2.39
C PHE A 10 -13.64 -7.36 -2.66
N VAL A 11 -14.61 -6.83 -3.41
CA VAL A 11 -15.82 -7.57 -3.75
C VAL A 11 -15.48 -8.82 -4.59
N ASN A 12 -14.58 -8.69 -5.56
CA ASN A 12 -14.14 -9.82 -6.39
C ASN A 12 -13.36 -10.86 -5.58
N CYS A 13 -12.50 -10.46 -4.65
CA CYS A 13 -11.75 -11.37 -3.79
C CYS A 13 -12.64 -12.05 -2.76
N LEU A 14 -13.62 -11.34 -2.20
CA LEU A 14 -14.66 -11.93 -1.36
C LEU A 14 -15.47 -12.96 -2.14
N HIS A 15 -15.88 -12.61 -3.36
CA HIS A 15 -16.66 -13.49 -4.23
C HIS A 15 -15.86 -14.75 -4.63
N GLY A 16 -14.59 -14.59 -5.03
CA GLY A 16 -13.68 -15.70 -5.33
C GLY A 16 -13.37 -16.58 -4.11
N SER A 17 -13.27 -15.97 -2.92
CA SER A 17 -13.05 -16.70 -1.66
C SER A 17 -14.31 -17.42 -1.15
N LEU A 18 -15.49 -16.91 -1.45
CA LEU A 18 -16.78 -17.55 -1.15
C LEU A 18 -17.07 -18.74 -2.07
N GLN A 19 -16.53 -18.76 -3.30
CA GLN A 19 -16.64 -19.91 -4.21
C GLN A 19 -15.70 -21.07 -3.85
N GLN A 20 -14.69 -20.85 -3.00
CA GLN A 20 -13.88 -21.94 -2.42
C GLN A 20 -14.62 -22.57 -1.23
N ASP A 21 -15.50 -23.53 -1.53
CA ASP A 21 -16.36 -24.28 -0.60
C ASP A 21 -15.60 -25.20 0.42
N LYS A 22 -14.33 -24.89 0.71
CA LYS A 22 -13.44 -25.62 1.65
C LYS A 22 -12.78 -24.74 2.71
N MET A 23 -13.15 -23.46 2.82
CA MET A 23 -12.52 -22.54 3.76
C MET A 23 -13.15 -22.66 5.15
N SER A 24 -12.31 -22.88 6.18
CA SER A 24 -12.77 -22.97 7.57
C SER A 24 -13.47 -21.66 7.99
N PRO A 25 -14.49 -21.74 8.87
CA PRO A 25 -15.23 -20.56 9.32
C PRO A 25 -14.34 -19.54 10.04
N GLU A 26 -13.30 -19.99 10.75
CA GLU A 26 -12.32 -19.14 11.41
C GLU A 26 -11.52 -18.32 10.40
N ARG A 27 -11.12 -18.97 9.30
CA ARG A 27 -10.35 -18.30 8.24
C ARG A 27 -11.19 -17.27 7.50
N ARG A 28 -12.47 -17.56 7.27
CA ARG A 28 -13.43 -16.60 6.68
C ARG A 28 -13.60 -15.37 7.58
N LYS A 29 -13.74 -15.59 8.90
CA LYS A 29 -13.86 -14.51 9.88
C LYS A 29 -12.62 -13.60 9.85
N LEU A 30 -11.42 -14.19 9.85
CA LEU A 30 -10.16 -13.46 9.79
C LEU A 30 -10.05 -12.57 8.53
N LEU A 31 -10.43 -13.11 7.36
CA LEU A 31 -10.42 -12.37 6.10
C LEU A 31 -11.41 -11.19 6.12
N MET A 32 -12.63 -11.42 6.61
CA MET A 32 -13.65 -10.38 6.73
C MET A 32 -13.22 -9.25 7.67
N GLU A 33 -12.65 -9.58 8.83
CA GLU A 33 -12.11 -8.58 9.77
C GLU A 33 -10.99 -7.76 9.13
N HIS A 34 -10.10 -8.40 8.37
CA HIS A 34 -9.01 -7.71 7.68
C HIS A 34 -9.53 -6.79 6.57
N ILE A 35 -10.49 -7.24 5.77
CA ILE A 35 -11.14 -6.43 4.72
C ILE A 35 -11.84 -5.22 5.34
N PHE A 36 -12.56 -5.41 6.44
CA PHE A 36 -13.23 -4.32 7.14
C PHE A 36 -12.23 -3.25 7.60
N LYS A 37 -11.14 -3.66 8.27
CA LYS A 37 -10.08 -2.74 8.71
C LYS A 37 -9.45 -1.98 7.55
N LEU A 38 -9.19 -2.67 6.44
CA LEU A 38 -8.59 -2.06 5.27
C LEU A 38 -9.56 -1.08 4.57
N GLN A 39 -10.85 -1.42 4.51
CA GLN A 39 -11.89 -0.52 4.03
C GLN A 39 -12.02 0.73 4.90
N GLU A 40 -12.03 0.58 6.24
CA GLU A 40 -12.04 1.71 7.18
C GLU A 40 -10.83 2.62 6.98
N PHE A 41 -9.64 2.04 6.82
CA PHE A 41 -8.43 2.79 6.52
C PHE A 41 -8.56 3.57 5.21
N CYS A 42 -8.95 2.91 4.11
CA CYS A 42 -9.16 3.58 2.82
C CYS A 42 -10.17 4.72 2.92
N ASN A 43 -11.31 4.49 3.59
CA ASN A 43 -12.33 5.51 3.81
C ASN A 43 -11.79 6.69 4.63
N SER A 44 -10.96 6.42 5.64
CA SER A 44 -10.33 7.48 6.44
C SER A 44 -9.37 8.34 5.61
N MET A 45 -8.64 7.72 4.68
CA MET A 45 -7.73 8.42 3.76
C MET A 45 -8.52 9.28 2.74
N VAL A 46 -9.64 8.78 2.21
CA VAL A 46 -10.52 9.55 1.32
C VAL A 46 -11.10 10.78 2.02
N LYS A 47 -11.57 10.61 3.26
CA LYS A 47 -12.13 11.72 4.06
C LYS A 47 -11.13 12.84 4.35
N LEU A 48 -9.84 12.55 4.30
CA LEU A 48 -8.78 13.57 4.49
C LEU A 48 -8.53 14.43 3.26
N CYS A 49 -9.12 14.07 2.11
CA CYS A 49 -8.93 14.74 0.83
C CYS A 49 -7.44 14.98 0.55
N ILE A 50 -6.67 13.90 0.56
CA ILE A 50 -5.21 13.92 0.40
C ILE A 50 -4.89 14.26 -1.06
N ASP A 51 -4.05 15.25 -1.27
CA ASP A 51 -3.58 15.61 -2.61
C ASP A 51 -2.42 14.70 -3.10
N GLY A 52 -1.98 14.91 -4.34
CA GLY A 52 -0.92 14.11 -4.94
C GLY A 52 0.45 14.26 -4.28
N TYR A 53 0.80 15.45 -3.79
CA TYR A 53 2.07 15.75 -3.13
C TYR A 53 2.10 15.15 -1.72
N GLU A 54 1.03 15.35 -0.95
CA GLU A 54 0.88 14.77 0.38
C GLU A 54 0.95 13.24 0.32
N TYR A 55 0.28 12.64 -0.66
CA TYR A 55 0.35 11.19 -0.86
C TYR A 55 1.76 10.72 -1.25
N ALA A 56 2.51 11.50 -2.03
CA ALA A 56 3.90 11.20 -2.36
C ALA A 56 4.80 11.25 -1.12
N TYR A 57 4.65 12.26 -0.26
CA TYR A 57 5.41 12.37 0.99
C TYR A 57 5.07 11.25 1.98
N LEU A 58 3.80 10.91 2.15
CA LEU A 58 3.39 9.79 3.00
C LEU A 58 4.01 8.47 2.52
N LYS A 59 4.04 8.22 1.20
CA LYS A 59 4.73 7.05 0.64
C LYS A 59 6.23 7.08 0.90
N ALA A 60 6.88 8.23 0.75
CA ALA A 60 8.32 8.37 1.02
C ALA A 60 8.64 8.07 2.50
N ILE A 61 7.85 8.60 3.43
CA ILE A 61 8.01 8.35 4.87
C ILE A 61 7.84 6.87 5.21
N VAL A 62 6.86 6.20 4.59
CA VAL A 62 6.64 4.75 4.76
C VAL A 62 7.76 3.94 4.14
N LEU A 63 8.25 4.34 2.96
CA LEU A 63 9.32 3.64 2.24
C LEU A 63 10.65 3.71 2.99
N PHE A 64 11.01 4.90 3.49
CA PHE A 64 12.25 5.13 4.24
C PHE A 64 12.06 4.85 5.74
N SER A 65 11.40 3.74 6.09
CA SER A 65 11.21 3.37 7.50
C SER A 65 12.40 2.55 8.02
N PRO A 66 13.15 3.02 9.03
CA PRO A 66 14.30 2.28 9.57
C PRO A 66 13.90 1.05 10.40
N ASP A 67 12.61 0.95 10.76
CA ASP A 67 12.05 -0.10 11.63
C ASP A 67 12.04 -1.52 11.02
N HIS A 68 12.49 -1.70 9.77
CA HIS A 68 12.46 -3.00 9.12
C HIS A 68 13.71 -3.86 9.44
N PRO A 69 13.51 -5.14 9.84
CA PRO A 69 14.62 -6.03 10.14
C PRO A 69 15.43 -6.35 8.88
N GLY A 70 16.76 -6.42 9.02
CA GLY A 70 17.66 -6.76 7.92
C GLY A 70 18.03 -5.61 6.99
N LEU A 71 17.70 -4.36 7.36
CA LEU A 71 18.17 -3.18 6.64
C LEU A 71 19.66 -2.91 6.90
N GLU A 72 20.38 -2.63 5.81
CA GLU A 72 21.71 -2.03 5.86
C GLU A 72 21.61 -0.50 5.77
N ASN A 73 22.62 0.22 6.27
CA ASN A 73 22.69 1.69 6.19
C ASN A 73 21.49 2.43 6.82
N MET A 74 21.03 1.98 7.99
CA MET A 74 19.89 2.57 8.71
C MET A 74 20.01 4.09 8.90
N GLU A 75 21.21 4.60 9.18
CA GLU A 75 21.46 6.05 9.32
C GLU A 75 21.13 6.84 8.04
N GLN A 76 21.43 6.27 6.87
CA GLN A 76 21.12 6.91 5.60
C GLN A 76 19.61 6.87 5.32
N ILE A 77 18.95 5.76 5.66
CA ILE A 77 17.49 5.63 5.53
C ILE A 77 16.78 6.64 6.43
N GLU A 78 17.22 6.79 7.68
CA GLU A 78 16.71 7.78 8.62
C GLU A 78 16.87 9.21 8.09
N LYS A 79 18.04 9.55 7.52
CA LYS A 79 18.24 10.86 6.86
C LYS A 79 17.28 11.11 5.71
N PHE A 80 16.97 10.09 4.90
CA PHE A 80 15.98 10.22 3.83
C PHE A 80 14.56 10.39 4.37
N GLN A 81 14.22 9.68 5.45
CA GLN A 81 12.92 9.82 6.12
C GLN A 81 12.75 11.22 6.72
N GLU A 82 13.76 11.72 7.42
CA GLU A 82 13.79 13.05 8.01
C GLU A 82 13.63 14.12 6.93
N LYS A 83 14.39 14.01 5.83
CA LYS A 83 14.26 14.92 4.70
C LYS A 83 12.84 14.91 4.12
N ALA A 84 12.24 13.74 3.93
CA ALA A 84 10.87 13.64 3.45
C ALA A 84 9.86 14.27 4.42
N TYR A 85 10.07 14.12 5.73
CA TYR A 85 9.24 14.74 6.77
C TYR A 85 9.34 16.27 6.76
N VAL A 86 10.56 16.82 6.70
CA VAL A 86 10.79 18.28 6.70
C VAL A 86 10.15 18.93 5.47
N GLU A 87 10.38 18.37 4.28
CA GLU A 87 9.77 18.86 3.04
C GLU A 87 8.23 18.74 3.06
N PHE A 88 7.70 17.68 3.68
CA PHE A 88 6.26 17.52 3.83
C PHE A 88 5.67 18.57 4.78
N GLN A 89 6.34 18.85 5.89
CA GLN A 89 5.93 19.90 6.82
C GLN A 89 5.92 21.26 6.14
N ASP A 90 6.98 21.61 5.41
CA ASP A 90 7.07 22.85 4.64
C ASP A 90 5.95 22.97 3.60
N TYR A 91 5.66 21.87 2.88
CA TYR A 91 4.54 21.83 1.93
C TYR A 91 3.20 22.11 2.61
N ILE A 92 2.92 21.46 3.75
CA ILE A 92 1.67 21.66 4.48
C ILE A 92 1.55 23.10 5.00
N THR A 93 2.62 23.65 5.59
CA THR A 93 2.61 25.03 6.11
C THR A 93 2.38 26.06 5.00
N ARG A 94 2.92 25.84 3.80
CA ARG A 94 2.73 26.73 2.65
C ARG A 94 1.34 26.60 2.01
N THR A 95 0.83 25.38 1.91
CA THR A 95 -0.42 25.08 1.17
C THR A 95 -1.66 25.25 2.05
N TYR A 96 -1.54 24.94 3.35
CA TYR A 96 -2.62 24.95 4.33
C TYR A 96 -2.22 25.74 5.59
N PRO A 97 -1.91 27.05 5.48
CA PRO A 97 -1.44 27.85 6.62
C PRO A 97 -2.45 27.92 7.77
N ASP A 98 -3.74 27.81 7.48
CA ASP A 98 -4.82 27.85 8.47
C ASP A 98 -5.07 26.50 9.17
N ASP A 99 -4.52 25.39 8.66
CA ASP A 99 -4.77 24.04 9.17
C ASP A 99 -3.49 23.42 9.76
N THR A 100 -3.09 23.97 10.91
CA THR A 100 -1.88 23.58 11.64
C THR A 100 -1.84 22.11 12.08
N TYR A 101 -2.98 21.42 12.09
CA TYR A 101 -3.10 20.03 12.52
C TYR A 101 -3.10 19.03 11.36
N ARG A 102 -3.09 19.48 10.10
CA ARG A 102 -3.20 18.63 8.92
C ARG A 102 -2.09 17.58 8.86
N LEU A 103 -0.84 18.00 9.05
CA LEU A 103 0.33 17.11 9.06
C LEU A 103 0.14 15.97 10.08
N SER A 104 -0.20 16.31 11.32
CA SER A 104 -0.44 15.33 12.39
C SER A 104 -1.57 14.36 12.04
N ARG A 105 -2.69 14.84 11.47
CA ARG A 105 -3.80 13.97 11.06
C ARG A 105 -3.42 13.01 9.95
N LEU A 106 -2.54 13.41 9.03
CA LEU A 106 -2.03 12.57 7.94
C LEU A 106 -1.09 11.50 8.49
N LEU A 107 -0.12 11.89 9.33
CA LEU A 107 0.86 10.97 9.91
C LEU A 107 0.22 9.94 10.86
N LEU A 108 -0.83 10.32 11.60
CA LEU A 108 -1.58 9.42 12.49
C LEU A 108 -2.30 8.27 11.75
N ARG A 109 -2.36 8.28 10.41
CA ARG A 109 -2.87 7.16 9.62
C ARG A 109 -1.84 6.07 9.39
N LEU A 110 -0.56 6.40 9.43
CA LEU A 110 0.53 5.45 9.16
C LEU A 110 0.59 4.28 10.16
N PRO A 111 0.37 4.46 11.48
CA PRO A 111 0.36 3.33 12.41
C PRO A 111 -0.72 2.29 12.09
N ALA A 112 -1.92 2.72 11.69
CA ALA A 112 -2.99 1.81 11.30
C ALA A 112 -2.61 0.97 10.07
N LEU A 113 -1.90 1.56 9.12
CA LEU A 113 -1.35 0.86 7.95
C LEU A 113 -0.28 -0.17 8.36
N ARG A 114 0.62 0.19 9.28
CA ARG A 114 1.68 -0.70 9.80
C ARG A 114 1.14 -1.94 10.53
N LEU A 115 -0.04 -1.83 11.15
CA LEU A 115 -0.69 -2.94 11.86
C LEU A 115 -1.44 -3.92 10.94
N MET A 116 -1.52 -3.64 9.64
CA MET A 116 -2.18 -4.54 8.70
C MET A 116 -1.32 -5.78 8.46
N ASN A 117 -1.96 -6.95 8.50
CA ASN A 117 -1.28 -8.21 8.22
C ASN A 117 -0.91 -8.31 6.73
N ALA A 118 0.39 -8.32 6.43
CA ALA A 118 0.92 -8.42 5.08
C ALA A 118 0.52 -9.73 4.39
N THR A 119 0.57 -10.87 5.08
CA THR A 119 0.21 -12.19 4.52
C THR A 119 -1.26 -12.25 4.10
N ILE A 120 -2.17 -11.69 4.91
CA ILE A 120 -3.60 -11.66 4.57
C ILE A 120 -3.84 -10.71 3.40
N THR A 121 -3.17 -9.55 3.39
CA THR A 121 -3.25 -8.58 2.30
C THR A 121 -2.80 -9.22 0.98
N GLU A 122 -1.68 -9.94 1.02
CA GLU A 122 -1.15 -10.66 -0.12
C GLU A 122 -2.11 -11.75 -0.61
N GLU A 123 -2.68 -12.53 0.29
CA GLU A 123 -3.67 -13.54 -0.08
C GLU A 123 -4.89 -12.92 -0.78
N LEU A 124 -5.35 -11.77 -0.28
CA LEU A 124 -6.47 -11.08 -0.89
C LEU A 124 -6.11 -10.59 -2.30
N PHE A 125 -5.02 -9.86 -2.48
CA PHE A 125 -4.78 -9.16 -3.74
C PHE A 125 -3.93 -9.91 -4.76
N PHE A 126 -3.00 -10.75 -4.31
CA PHE A 126 -1.98 -11.33 -5.16
C PHE A 126 -2.17 -12.82 -5.42
N LYS A 127 -2.84 -13.57 -4.52
CA LYS A 127 -3.03 -15.03 -4.72
C LYS A 127 -3.74 -15.40 -6.01
N GLY A 128 -4.70 -14.58 -6.46
CA GLY A 128 -5.37 -14.77 -7.75
C GLY A 128 -4.52 -14.42 -8.97
N LEU A 129 -3.44 -13.66 -8.80
CA LEU A 129 -2.57 -13.16 -9.87
C LEU A 129 -1.26 -13.94 -9.99
N ILE A 130 -0.58 -14.18 -8.87
CA ILE A 130 0.74 -14.85 -8.81
C ILE A 130 0.65 -16.24 -8.16
N GLY A 131 -0.55 -16.72 -7.84
CA GLY A 131 -0.77 -18.04 -7.26
C GLY A 131 -0.21 -18.14 -5.83
N ASN A 132 0.59 -19.18 -5.57
CA ASN A 132 1.23 -19.41 -4.27
C ASN A 132 2.61 -18.72 -4.14
N VAL A 133 3.02 -17.92 -5.11
CA VAL A 133 4.29 -17.19 -5.07
C VAL A 133 4.17 -16.03 -4.09
N ARG A 134 5.18 -15.84 -3.24
CA ARG A 134 5.17 -14.73 -2.29
C ARG A 134 5.51 -13.40 -2.97
N ILE A 135 4.75 -12.33 -2.73
CA ILE A 135 5.01 -11.00 -3.32
C ILE A 135 6.42 -10.49 -3.00
N ASP A 136 6.94 -10.78 -1.81
CA ASP A 136 8.30 -10.44 -1.38
C ASP A 136 9.38 -11.03 -2.30
N SER A 137 9.11 -12.20 -2.91
CA SER A 137 10.00 -12.82 -3.88
C SER A 137 9.90 -12.21 -5.27
N VAL A 138 8.77 -11.57 -5.59
CA VAL A 138 8.52 -10.93 -6.89
C VAL A 138 9.06 -9.50 -6.92
N ILE A 139 9.01 -8.77 -5.80
CA ILE A 139 9.47 -7.37 -5.71
C ILE A 139 10.88 -7.16 -6.28
N PRO A 140 11.90 -7.98 -5.94
CA PRO A 140 13.24 -7.80 -6.51
C PRO A 140 13.28 -7.93 -8.03
N HIS A 141 12.42 -8.75 -8.64
CA HIS A 141 12.33 -8.87 -10.09
C HIS A 141 11.65 -7.65 -10.72
N ILE A 142 10.61 -7.12 -10.08
CA ILE A 142 9.95 -5.88 -10.52
C ILE A 142 10.94 -4.71 -10.50
N LEU A 143 11.77 -4.60 -9.46
CA LEU A 143 12.76 -3.54 -9.33
C LEU A 143 13.93 -3.67 -10.33
N LYS A 144 14.20 -4.87 -10.82
CA LYS A 144 15.27 -5.16 -11.79
C LYS A 144 14.76 -5.23 -13.24
N MET A 145 13.46 -5.16 -13.46
CA MET A 145 12.88 -5.16 -14.79
C MET A 145 13.26 -3.88 -15.52
N GLU A 146 13.88 -4.01 -16.68
CA GLU A 146 14.14 -2.87 -17.56
C GLU A 146 12.85 -2.44 -18.27
N PRO A 147 12.60 -1.13 -18.45
CA PRO A 147 11.39 -0.64 -19.14
C PRO A 147 11.19 -1.22 -20.56
N ALA A 148 12.28 -1.66 -21.21
CA ALA A 148 12.26 -2.27 -22.54
C ALA A 148 11.56 -3.66 -22.57
N ASP A 149 11.58 -4.39 -21.45
CA ASP A 149 10.95 -5.72 -21.36
C ASP A 149 9.41 -5.63 -21.29
N TYR A 150 8.87 -4.46 -20.90
CA TYR A 150 7.42 -4.20 -20.90
C TYR A 150 6.85 -4.14 -22.32
N ASN A 151 7.55 -3.47 -23.24
CA ASN A 151 7.07 -3.22 -24.61
C ASN A 151 7.25 -4.42 -25.55
N SER A 152 8.22 -5.29 -25.26
CA SER A 152 8.54 -6.45 -26.09
C SER A 152 7.45 -7.53 -26.04
N GLN A 153 6.64 -7.57 -24.96
CA GLN A 153 5.55 -8.54 -24.82
C GLN A 153 4.22 -8.07 -25.46
N ILE A 154 4.04 -6.77 -25.70
CA ILE A 154 2.81 -6.21 -26.29
C ILE A 154 2.84 -6.27 -27.83
N ILE A 155 4.03 -6.17 -28.45
CA ILE A 155 4.17 -6.13 -29.91
C ILE A 155 4.27 -7.55 -30.52
N GLY A 156 4.44 -8.60 -29.70
CA GLY A 156 4.60 -9.98 -30.16
C GLY A 156 3.31 -10.74 -30.55
N HIS A 157 2.13 -10.11 -30.50
CA HIS A 157 0.83 -10.74 -30.84
C HIS A 157 0.02 -9.93 -31.86
N SER A 158 0.67 -9.44 -32.92
CA SER A 158 -0.05 -8.96 -34.10
C SER A 158 0.59 -9.58 -35.33
N ILE A 159 0.06 -10.74 -35.72
CA ILE A 159 0.16 -11.30 -37.07
C ILE A 159 -0.77 -10.48 -37.96
#